data_AF-A0A970XS30-F1
#
_entry.id   AF-A0A970XS30-F1
#
_cell.length_a   1.000
_cell.length_b   1.000
_cell.length_c   1.000
_cell.angle_alpha   90.00
_cell.angle_beta   90.00
_cell.angle_gamma   90.00
#
_symmetry.space_group_name_H-M   'P 1'
#
loop_
_entity.id
_entity.type
_entity.pdbx_description
1 polymer ?
#
loop_
_entity_poly.entity_id
_entity_poly.type
_entity_poly.pdbx_seq_one_letter_code
_entity_poly.pdbx_strand_id
1 'polypeptide(L)'
;MSTLLMQIQAFCGTLLLGIGAGLIFQYYQTVIRLARLRKYALYIVDLTLWIVMIGIIFAAMFFINGGEMRIYVLLALLIGIIVYHYKLSRKMQSIVGYMAEGTVAIIIKIIRITSKPVLWLGKSIRNWLNELKKPPIDEDEI
;
A
#
# COMPACT_ATOMS: atom_id res chain seq x y z
N MET A 1 -36.11 -5.02 24.30
CA MET A 1 -35.68 -3.61 24.16
C MET A 1 -34.22 -3.44 23.69
N SER A 2 -33.50 -4.51 23.33
CA SER A 2 -32.07 -4.47 22.97
C SER A 2 -31.76 -4.56 21.47
N THR A 3 -32.75 -4.80 20.59
CA THR A 3 -32.53 -5.01 19.15
C THR A 3 -32.28 -3.73 18.37
N LEU A 4 -32.95 -2.62 18.70
CA LEU A 4 -32.78 -1.34 18.01
C LEU A 4 -31.40 -0.71 18.29
N LEU A 5 -30.92 -0.77 19.53
CA LEU A 5 -29.61 -0.24 19.89
C LEU A 5 -28.50 -0.97 19.13
N MET A 6 -28.59 -2.31 19.03
CA MET A 6 -27.63 -3.11 18.25
C MET A 6 -27.66 -2.74 16.76
N GLN A 7 -28.83 -2.49 16.17
CA GLN A 7 -28.94 -2.06 14.78
C GLN A 7 -28.34 -0.66 14.53
N ILE A 8 -28.52 0.28 15.47
CA ILE A 8 -27.92 1.62 15.36
C ILE A 8 -26.40 1.53 15.51
N GLN A 9 -25.90 0.77 16.49
CA GLN A 9 -24.48 0.54 16.68
C GLN A 9 -23.85 -0.11 15.45
N ALA A 10 -24.53 -1.10 14.88
CA ALA A 10 -24.16 -1.75 13.63
C ALA A 10 -23.99 -0.77 12.47
N PHE A 11 -24.99 0.08 12.30
CA PHE A 11 -25.03 1.07 11.25
C PHE A 11 -23.92 2.12 11.42
N CYS A 12 -23.83 2.73 12.61
CA CYS A 12 -22.83 3.76 12.91
C CYS A 12 -21.40 3.20 12.84
N GLY A 13 -21.17 2.00 13.38
CA GLY A 13 -19.87 1.34 13.31
C GLY A 13 -19.43 1.09 11.88
N THR A 14 -20.36 0.62 11.04
CA THR A 14 -20.04 0.39 9.62
C THR A 14 -19.87 1.68 8.82
N LEU A 15 -20.62 2.73 9.15
CA LEU A 15 -20.44 4.05 8.55
C LEU A 15 -19.05 4.62 8.87
N LEU A 16 -18.62 4.53 10.13
CA LEU A 16 -17.26 4.91 10.54
C LEU A 16 -16.20 4.07 9.83
N LEU A 17 -16.47 2.77 9.64
CA LEU A 17 -15.59 1.90 8.88
C LEU A 17 -15.47 2.33 7.42
N GLY A 18 -16.57 2.74 6.79
CA GLY A 18 -16.56 3.31 5.44
C GLY A 18 -15.75 4.59 5.36
N ILE A 19 -15.83 5.45 6.38
CA ILE A 19 -14.99 6.65 6.48
C ILE A 19 -13.50 6.27 6.56
N GLY A 20 -13.17 5.28 7.41
CA GLY A 20 -11.81 4.74 7.52
C GLY A 20 -11.30 4.13 6.22
N ALA A 21 -12.15 3.40 5.50
CA ALA A 21 -11.85 2.84 4.19
C ALA A 21 -11.51 3.95 3.17
N GLY A 22 -12.31 5.01 3.14
CA GLY A 22 -12.03 6.19 2.30
C GLY A 22 -10.67 6.84 2.64
N LEU A 23 -10.32 6.92 3.93
CA LEU A 23 -9.03 7.42 4.39
C LEU A 23 -7.85 6.57 3.92
N ILE A 24 -7.95 5.26 4.09
CA ILE A 24 -6.93 4.30 3.62
C ILE A 24 -6.77 4.44 2.10
N PHE A 25 -7.87 4.55 1.36
CA PHE A 25 -7.85 4.69 -0.08
C PHE A 25 -7.22 6.01 -0.54
N GLN A 26 -7.53 7.14 0.10
CA GLN A 26 -6.89 8.42 -0.20
C GLN A 26 -5.38 8.38 0.10
N TYR A 27 -4.98 7.72 1.20
CA TYR A 27 -3.57 7.53 1.52
C TYR A 27 -2.85 6.70 0.46
N TYR A 28 -3.42 5.55 0.09
CA TYR A 28 -2.92 4.69 -0.98
C TYR A 28 -2.73 5.46 -2.30
N GLN A 29 -3.75 6.20 -2.75
CA GLN A 29 -3.67 6.99 -3.98
C GLN A 29 -2.57 8.05 -3.93
N THR A 30 -2.44 8.72 -2.78
CA THR A 30 -1.39 9.72 -2.56
C THR A 30 0.00 9.08 -2.63
N VAL A 31 0.21 7.96 -1.94
CA VAL A 31 1.48 7.21 -1.97
C VAL A 31 1.86 6.80 -3.39
N ILE A 32 0.92 6.26 -4.18
CA ILE A 32 1.20 5.86 -5.57
C ILE A 32 1.62 7.05 -6.42
N ARG A 33 0.90 8.17 -6.28
CA ARG A 33 1.18 9.39 -7.05
C ARG A 33 2.57 9.93 -6.72
N LEU A 34 2.96 9.92 -5.45
CA LEU A 34 4.28 10.38 -5.01
C LEU A 34 5.40 9.41 -5.41
N ALA A 35 5.19 8.11 -5.22
CA ALA A 35 6.19 7.09 -5.55
C ALA A 35 6.39 6.90 -7.06
N ARG A 36 5.49 7.43 -7.90
CA ARG A 36 5.50 7.29 -9.37
C ARG A 36 5.66 5.82 -9.78
N LEU A 37 4.86 4.95 -9.17
CA LEU A 37 4.98 3.50 -9.39
C LEU A 37 4.78 3.14 -10.86
N ARG A 38 5.60 2.21 -11.35
CA ARG A 38 5.47 1.63 -12.69
C ARG A 38 4.25 0.69 -12.76
N LYS A 39 3.74 0.46 -13.97
CA LYS A 39 2.52 -0.32 -14.24
C LYS A 39 2.45 -1.67 -13.49
N TYR A 40 3.54 -2.46 -13.50
CA TYR A 40 3.57 -3.76 -12.80
C TYR A 40 3.54 -3.63 -11.27
N ALA A 41 4.26 -2.65 -10.72
CA ALA A 41 4.24 -2.40 -9.28
C ALA A 41 2.86 -1.95 -8.82
N LEU A 42 2.14 -1.19 -9.65
CA LEU A 42 0.77 -0.75 -9.34
C LEU A 42 -0.17 -1.95 -9.16
N TYR A 43 -0.12 -2.95 -10.04
CA TYR A 43 -0.95 -4.15 -9.89
C TYR A 43 -0.69 -4.91 -8.58
N ILE A 44 0.57 -5.05 -8.19
CA ILE A 44 0.93 -5.75 -6.94
C ILE A 44 0.42 -4.99 -5.72
N VAL A 45 0.64 -3.67 -5.68
CA VAL A 45 0.20 -2.85 -4.54
C VAL A 45 -1.33 -2.74 -4.51
N ASP A 46 -2.00 -2.64 -5.66
CA ASP A 46 -3.46 -2.66 -5.74
C ASP A 46 -4.04 -3.98 -5.23
N LEU A 47 -3.56 -5.12 -5.71
CA LEU A 47 -4.01 -6.44 -5.23
C LEU A 47 -3.80 -6.58 -3.72
N THR A 48 -2.64 -6.16 -3.22
CA THR A 48 -2.32 -6.17 -1.79
C THR A 48 -3.30 -5.31 -0.99
N LEU A 49 -3.59 -4.11 -1.48
CA LEU A 49 -4.56 -3.21 -0.86
C LEU A 49 -5.95 -3.85 -0.81
N TRP A 50 -6.43 -4.40 -1.92
CA TRP A 50 -7.76 -5.02 -1.98
C TRP A 50 -7.90 -6.20 -1.01
N ILE A 51 -6.89 -7.08 -0.94
CA ILE A 51 -6.89 -8.20 0.02
C ILE A 51 -6.95 -7.68 1.46
N VAL A 52 -6.12 -6.69 1.81
CA VAL A 52 -6.11 -6.08 3.14
C VAL A 52 -7.45 -5.41 3.45
N MET A 53 -8.01 -4.65 2.50
CA MET A 53 -9.28 -3.96 2.64
C MET A 53 -10.44 -4.93 2.87
N ILE A 54 -10.53 -5.99 2.07
CA ILE A 54 -11.54 -7.04 2.24
C ILE A 54 -11.38 -7.67 3.63
N GLY A 55 -10.17 -8.00 4.04
CA GLY A 55 -9.89 -8.57 5.37
C GLY A 55 -10.33 -7.65 6.51
N ILE A 56 -9.97 -6.37 6.47
CA ILE A 56 -10.35 -5.37 7.49
C ILE A 56 -11.87 -5.19 7.54
N ILE A 57 -12.52 -4.98 6.39
CA ILE A 57 -13.97 -4.78 6.31
C ILE A 57 -14.70 -6.01 6.83
N PHE A 58 -14.29 -7.21 6.40
CA PHE A 58 -14.90 -8.47 6.81
C PHE A 58 -14.73 -8.72 8.31
N ALA A 59 -13.51 -8.58 8.84
CA ALA A 59 -13.25 -8.78 10.27
C ALA A 59 -14.08 -7.82 11.12
N ALA A 60 -14.13 -6.54 10.75
CA ALA A 60 -14.92 -5.58 11.48
C ALA A 60 -16.44 -5.83 11.36
N MET A 61 -16.94 -6.22 10.18
CA MET A 61 -18.35 -6.66 10.04
C MET A 61 -18.65 -7.88 10.92
N PHE A 62 -17.69 -8.81 11.04
CA PHE A 62 -17.82 -9.96 11.92
C PHE A 62 -17.95 -9.53 13.38
N PHE A 63 -17.13 -8.59 13.86
CA PHE A 63 -17.23 -8.08 15.24
C PHE A 63 -18.46 -7.22 15.50
N ILE A 64 -18.90 -6.44 14.52
CA ILE A 64 -20.02 -5.50 14.68
C ILE A 64 -21.37 -6.22 14.61
N ASN A 65 -21.53 -7.16 13.67
CA ASN A 65 -22.83 -7.77 13.33
C ASN A 65 -22.84 -9.30 13.40
N GLY A 66 -21.77 -9.94 13.87
CA GLY A 66 -21.62 -11.39 13.80
C GLY A 66 -21.39 -11.92 12.38
N GLY A 67 -21.06 -11.04 11.42
CA GLY A 67 -20.82 -11.42 10.03
C GLY A 67 -22.10 -11.60 9.20
N GLU A 68 -23.26 -11.25 9.73
CA GLU A 68 -24.50 -11.26 8.96
C GLU A 68 -24.47 -10.19 7.88
N MET A 69 -24.46 -10.63 6.62
CA MET A 69 -24.44 -9.76 5.45
C MET A 69 -25.83 -9.15 5.21
N ARG A 70 -26.06 -8.01 5.85
CA ARG A 70 -27.31 -7.23 5.69
C ARG A 70 -27.09 -6.06 4.74
N ILE A 71 -27.98 -5.87 3.77
CA ILE A 71 -27.84 -4.86 2.70
C ILE A 71 -27.63 -3.44 3.24
N TYR A 72 -28.33 -3.07 4.31
CA TYR A 72 -28.20 -1.73 4.91
C TYR A 72 -26.84 -1.47 5.55
N VAL A 73 -26.11 -2.53 5.94
CA VAL A 73 -24.75 -2.45 6.48
C VAL A 73 -23.76 -2.13 5.36
N LEU A 74 -23.90 -2.77 4.20
CA LEU A 74 -23.15 -2.44 2.98
C LEU A 74 -23.46 -1.00 2.49
N LEU A 75 -24.72 -0.57 2.57
CA LEU A 75 -25.08 0.82 2.25
C LEU A 75 -24.40 1.81 3.21
N ALA A 76 -24.38 1.53 4.51
CA ALA A 76 -23.70 2.38 5.49
C ALA A 76 -22.21 2.52 5.18
N LEU A 77 -21.56 1.43 4.76
CA LEU A 77 -20.16 1.43 4.32
C LEU A 77 -19.95 2.37 3.12
N LEU A 78 -20.76 2.22 2.07
CA LEU A 78 -20.68 3.05 0.87
C LEU A 78 -20.94 4.53 1.19
N ILE A 79 -21.95 4.81 2.01
CA ILE A 79 -22.25 6.17 2.47
C ILE A 79 -21.07 6.74 3.25
N GLY A 80 -20.44 5.96 4.14
CA GLY A 80 -19.25 6.37 4.87
C GLY A 80 -18.09 6.77 3.94
N ILE A 81 -17.83 5.97 2.91
CA ILE A 81 -16.81 6.28 1.88
C ILE A 81 -17.14 7.59 1.16
N ILE A 82 -18.39 7.76 0.71
CA ILE A 82 -18.85 8.99 0.05
C ILE A 82 -18.70 10.20 0.97
N VAL A 83 -19.16 10.09 2.23
CA VAL A 83 -19.06 11.15 3.24
C VAL A 83 -17.59 11.54 3.47
N TYR A 84 -16.69 10.56 3.55
CA TYR A 84 -15.26 10.82 3.64
C TYR A 84 -14.77 11.64 2.44
N HIS A 85 -15.06 11.19 1.22
CA HIS A 85 -14.57 11.83 0.01
C HIS A 85 -15.08 13.26 -0.17
N TYR A 86 -16.33 13.55 0.17
CA TYR A 86 -16.89 14.90 0.00
C TYR A 86 -16.57 15.84 1.17
N LYS A 87 -16.57 15.37 2.41
CA LYS A 87 -16.47 16.25 3.59
C LYS A 87 -15.10 16.26 4.25
N LEU A 88 -14.41 15.12 4.27
CA LEU A 88 -13.22 14.93 5.10
C LEU A 88 -11.92 14.88 4.28
N SER A 89 -11.97 14.46 3.02
CA SER A 89 -10.80 14.27 2.16
C SER A 89 -9.89 15.49 2.07
N ARG A 90 -10.49 16.68 1.87
CA ARG A 90 -9.76 17.95 1.76
C ARG A 90 -9.08 18.33 3.08
N LYS A 91 -9.75 18.09 4.22
CA LYS A 91 -9.17 18.35 5.54
C LYS A 91 -7.99 17.42 5.82
N MET A 92 -8.13 16.14 5.43
CA MET A 92 -7.12 15.12 5.69
C MET A 92 -5.99 15.13 4.66
N GLN A 93 -6.11 15.87 3.57
CA GLN A 93 -5.13 15.89 2.49
C GLN A 93 -3.73 16.25 2.97
N SER A 94 -3.58 17.24 3.86
CA SER A 94 -2.27 17.62 4.40
C SER A 94 -1.67 16.51 5.25
N ILE A 95 -2.45 15.95 6.18
CA ILE A 95 -2.00 14.86 7.07
C ILE A 95 -1.57 13.65 6.26
N VAL A 96 -2.45 13.22 5.34
CA VAL A 96 -2.20 12.10 4.43
C VAL A 96 -0.97 12.36 3.55
N GLY A 97 -0.80 13.60 3.07
CA GLY A 97 0.37 14.03 2.29
C GLY A 97 1.68 13.83 3.05
N TYR A 98 1.77 14.37 4.27
CA TYR A 98 2.97 14.21 5.11
C TYR A 98 3.28 12.75 5.41
N MET A 99 2.26 11.95 5.75
CA MET A 99 2.45 10.53 5.99
C MET A 99 2.95 9.82 4.72
N ALA A 100 2.34 10.11 3.57
CA ALA A 100 2.72 9.51 2.29
C ALA A 100 4.15 9.89 1.87
N GLU A 101 4.54 11.15 2.02
CA GLU A 101 5.91 11.63 1.75
C GLU A 101 6.93 10.87 2.60
N GLY A 102 6.68 10.75 3.91
CA GLY A 102 7.53 9.98 4.81
C GLY A 102 7.65 8.51 4.38
N THR A 103 6.52 7.90 4.01
CA THR A 103 6.49 6.49 3.57
C THR A 103 7.32 6.28 2.30
N VAL A 104 7.13 7.14 1.29
CA VAL A 104 7.88 7.06 0.04
C VAL A 104 9.36 7.34 0.26
N ALA A 105 9.71 8.31 1.10
CA ALA A 105 11.10 8.62 1.44
C ALA A 105 11.82 7.42 2.08
N ILE A 106 11.14 6.73 3.01
CA ILE A 106 11.67 5.52 3.66
C ILE A 106 11.90 4.41 2.61
N ILE A 107 10.90 4.14 1.76
CA ILE A 107 11.00 3.11 0.70
C ILE A 107 12.17 3.42 -0.24
N ILE A 108 12.30 4.66 -0.72
CA ILE A 108 13.40 5.07 -1.60
C ILE A 108 14.75 4.94 -0.89
N LYS A 109 14.83 5.29 0.39
CA LYS A 109 16.06 5.14 1.19
C LYS A 109 16.49 3.69 1.27
N ILE A 110 15.55 2.78 1.56
CA ILE A 110 15.81 1.33 1.59
C ILE A 110 16.31 0.85 0.23
N ILE A 111 15.60 1.19 -0.87
CA ILE A 111 16.00 0.78 -2.22
C ILE A 111 17.41 1.30 -2.58
N ARG A 112 17.75 2.54 -2.21
CA ARG A 112 19.09 3.11 -2.46
C ARG A 112 20.18 2.40 -1.66
N ILE A 113 19.91 2.02 -0.42
CA ILE A 113 20.85 1.27 0.42
C ILE A 113 21.10 -0.11 -0.19
N THR A 114 20.06 -0.77 -0.70
CA THR A 114 20.18 -2.13 -1.27
C THR A 114 20.73 -2.15 -2.69
N SER A 115 20.41 -1.18 -3.55
CA SER A 115 20.84 -1.19 -4.96
C SER A 115 22.34 -0.90 -5.16
N LYS A 116 22.95 -0.10 -4.28
CA LYS A 116 24.39 0.20 -4.33
C LYS A 116 25.29 -1.04 -4.21
N PRO A 117 25.13 -1.93 -3.21
CA PRO A 117 25.94 -3.14 -3.11
C PRO A 117 25.69 -4.10 -4.27
N VAL A 118 24.45 -4.19 -4.78
CA VAL A 118 24.11 -5.06 -5.93
C VAL A 118 24.83 -4.59 -7.20
N LEU A 119 24.83 -3.29 -7.49
CA LEU A 119 25.55 -2.75 -8.64
C LEU A 119 27.08 -2.87 -8.47
N TRP A 120 27.60 -2.73 -7.25
CA TRP A 120 29.02 -2.91 -6.95
C TRP A 120 29.47 -4.37 -7.13
N LEU A 121 28.66 -5.33 -6.65
CA LEU A 121 28.90 -6.76 -6.87
C LEU A 121 28.90 -7.11 -8.36
N GLY A 122 27.91 -6.62 -9.11
CA GLY A 122 27.84 -6.84 -10.56
C GLY A 122 29.06 -6.29 -11.29
N LYS A 123 29.57 -5.11 -10.90
CA LYS A 123 30.80 -4.56 -11.45
C LYS A 123 32.04 -5.38 -11.08
N SER A 124 32.13 -5.85 -9.83
CA SER A 124 33.26 -6.66 -9.36
C SER A 124 33.35 -7.99 -10.10
N ILE A 125 32.22 -8.69 -10.28
CA ILE A 125 32.15 -9.95 -11.03
C ILE A 125 32.53 -9.73 -12.50
N ARG A 126 32.06 -8.64 -13.12
CA ARG A 126 32.39 -8.30 -14.51
C ARG A 126 33.89 -8.01 -14.68
N ASN A 127 34.50 -7.31 -13.74
CA ASN A 127 35.94 -7.04 -13.79
C ASN A 127 36.76 -8.34 -13.63
N TRP A 128 36.36 -9.22 -12.71
CA TRP A 128 36.97 -10.56 -12.56
C TRP A 128 36.88 -11.42 -13.82
N LEU A 129 35.72 -11.45 -14.48
CA LEU A 129 35.55 -12.15 -15.76
C LEU A 129 36.43 -11.58 -16.88
N ASN A 130 36.63 -10.26 -16.90
CA ASN A 130 37.51 -9.63 -17.89
C ASN A 130 38.99 -9.94 -17.64
N GLU A 131 39.41 -10.14 -16.40
CA GLU A 131 40.76 -10.60 -16.07
C GLU A 131 41.00 -12.05 -16.50
N LEU A 132 40.01 -12.93 -16.29
CA LEU A 132 40.07 -14.32 -16.74
C LEU A 132 40.03 -14.49 -18.27
N LYS A 133 39.54 -13.48 -19.00
CA LYS A 133 39.48 -13.50 -20.47
C LYS A 133 40.76 -12.96 -21.13
N LYS A 134 41.74 -12.48 -20.37
CA LYS A 134 43.05 -12.12 -20.95
C LYS A 134 43.73 -13.42 -21.38
N PRO A 135 44.07 -13.59 -22.68
CA PRO A 135 44.82 -14.77 -23.10
C PRO A 135 46.15 -14.84 -22.35
N PRO A 136 46.66 -16.05 -22.08
CA PRO A 136 47.95 -16.22 -21.42
C PRO A 136 49.01 -15.49 -22.25
N ILE A 137 49.96 -14.86 -21.56
CA ILE A 137 51.10 -14.17 -22.16
C ILE A 137 51.75 -15.15 -23.14
N ASP A 138 51.84 -14.79 -24.41
CA ASP A 138 52.49 -15.58 -25.45
C ASP A 138 53.94 -15.81 -24.98
N GLU A 139 54.24 -17.03 -24.47
CA GLU A 139 55.58 -17.47 -24.07
C GLU A 139 56.47 -17.74 -25.30
N ASP A 140 56.38 -16.90 -26.33
CA ASP A 140 57.12 -17.05 -27.59
C ASP A 140 58.29 -16.05 -27.71
N GLU A 141 58.61 -15.27 -26.67
CA GLU A 141 59.83 -14.45 -26.58
C GLU A 141 60.70 -14.85 -25.36
N ILE A 142 61.38 -16.01 -25.43
CA ILE A 142 62.66 -16.25 -24.72
C ILE A 142 63.62 -17.01 -25.63
#